data_AF-A0A502FRN0-F1
#
_entry.id   AF-A0A502FRN0-F1
#
_cell.length_a   1.000
_cell.length_b   1.000
_cell.length_c   1.000
_cell.angle_alpha   90.00
_cell.angle_beta   90.00
_cell.angle_gamma   90.00
#
_symmetry.space_group_name_H-M   'P 1'
#
loop_
_entity.id
_entity.type
_entity.pdbx_description
1 polymer ?
#
loop_
_entity_poly.entity_id
_entity_poly.type
_entity_poly.pdbx_seq_one_letter_code
_entity_poly.pdbx_strand_id
1 'polypeptide(L)'
;MMQQPNPAMAYRAARAGMPVRAQEADVFRRVTGALRAARSGGAESALRRARALSDNRRLWLAVEGVLVDPTNGLPAPLRASIISVGRTVLKEMEGEQPDLDFLIEVNENIAAGLAGAA
;
A
#
# COMPACT_ATOMS: atom_id res chain seq x y z
N MET A 1 36.94 -13.78 5.00
CA MET A 1 35.49 -13.99 4.78
C MET A 1 34.85 -12.62 4.51
N MET A 2 34.44 -12.33 3.28
CA MET A 2 33.69 -11.10 2.99
C MET A 2 32.25 -11.28 3.48
N GLN A 3 31.87 -10.55 4.52
CA GLN A 3 30.49 -10.51 5.03
C GLN A 3 29.61 -9.93 3.92
N GLN A 4 28.77 -10.75 3.28
CA GLN A 4 27.82 -10.22 2.31
C GLN A 4 26.85 -9.27 3.03
N PRO A 5 26.59 -8.07 2.49
CA PRO A 5 25.71 -7.11 3.13
C PRO A 5 24.29 -7.69 3.22
N ASN A 6 23.73 -7.67 4.42
CA ASN A 6 22.38 -8.15 4.68
C ASN A 6 21.37 -7.29 3.87
N PRO A 7 20.60 -7.87 2.94
CA PRO A 7 19.69 -7.12 2.06
C PRO A 7 18.62 -6.34 2.82
N ALA A 8 18.22 -6.81 4.02
CA ALA A 8 17.29 -6.07 4.88
C ALA A 8 17.91 -4.79 5.47
N MET A 9 19.22 -4.79 5.76
CA MET A 9 19.94 -3.61 6.25
C MET A 9 20.19 -2.60 5.12
N ALA A 10 20.55 -3.09 3.92
CA ALA A 10 20.69 -2.24 2.74
C ALA A 10 19.37 -1.54 2.40
N TYR A 11 18.24 -2.25 2.48
CA TYR A 11 16.92 -1.66 2.27
C TYR A 11 16.56 -0.61 3.33
N ARG A 12 16.85 -0.86 4.62
CA ARG A 12 16.60 0.13 5.70
C ARG A 12 17.46 1.39 5.53
N ALA A 13 18.73 1.24 5.15
CA ALA A 13 19.64 2.36 4.92
C ALA A 13 19.20 3.21 3.71
N ALA A 14 18.78 2.57 2.61
CA ALA A 14 18.24 3.27 1.44
C ALA A 14 16.95 4.05 1.77
N ARG A 15 16.10 3.51 2.66
CA ARG A 15 14.89 4.19 3.14
C ARG A 15 15.17 5.45 3.94
N ALA A 16 16.22 5.47 4.75
CA ALA A 16 16.54 6.60 5.65
C ALA A 16 16.89 7.89 4.89
N GLY A 17 17.38 7.78 3.64
CA GLY A 17 17.69 8.93 2.78
C GLY A 17 16.55 9.38 1.87
N MET A 18 15.42 8.67 1.84
CA MET A 18 14.28 9.02 0.98
C MET A 18 13.41 10.10 1.62
N PRO A 19 12.91 11.08 0.84
CA PRO A 19 11.84 11.97 1.30
C PRO A 19 10.68 11.15 1.87
N VAL A 20 10.04 11.63 2.94
CA VAL A 20 8.95 10.91 3.64
C VAL A 20 7.89 10.39 2.67
N ARG A 21 7.50 11.21 1.68
CA ARG A 21 6.52 10.81 0.66
C ARG A 21 7.00 9.68 -0.27
N ALA A 22 8.30 9.61 -0.57
CA ALA A 22 8.86 8.51 -1.35
C ALA A 22 8.85 7.19 -0.55
N GLN A 23 9.02 7.27 0.78
CA GLN A 23 8.89 6.11 1.66
C GLN A 23 7.44 5.62 1.75
N GLU A 24 6.47 6.53 1.82
CA GLU A 24 5.04 6.22 1.78
C GLU A 24 4.67 5.55 0.45
N ALA A 25 5.10 6.11 -0.68
CA ALA A 25 4.90 5.52 -2.01
C ALA A 25 5.48 4.11 -2.12
N ASP A 26 6.61 3.83 -1.48
CA ASP A 26 7.20 2.48 -1.47
C ASP A 26 6.36 1.46 -0.69
N VAL A 27 5.66 1.88 0.37
CA VAL A 27 4.72 0.99 1.09
C VAL A 27 3.59 0.56 0.17
N PHE A 28 2.98 1.50 -0.56
CA PHE A 28 1.94 1.19 -1.54
C PHE A 28 2.47 0.23 -2.62
N ARG A 29 3.63 0.52 -3.22
CA ARG A 29 4.23 -0.34 -4.26
C ARG A 29 4.47 -1.78 -3.78
N ARG A 30 4.89 -1.97 -2.53
CA ARG A 30 5.09 -3.31 -1.94
C ARG A 30 3.79 -4.09 -1.84
N VAL A 31 2.74 -3.46 -1.33
CA VAL A 31 1.41 -4.08 -1.22
C VAL A 31 0.84 -4.38 -2.62
N THR A 32 0.99 -3.45 -3.58
CA THR A 32 0.63 -3.67 -4.99
C THR A 32 1.36 -4.88 -5.58
N GLY A 33 2.66 -5.03 -5.31
CA GLY A 33 3.44 -6.19 -5.74
C GLY A 33 2.90 -7.51 -5.18
N ALA A 34 2.51 -7.53 -3.89
CA ALA A 34 1.89 -8.69 -3.27
C ALA A 34 0.52 -9.04 -3.87
N LEU A 35 -0.32 -8.02 -4.14
CA LEU A 35 -1.61 -8.19 -4.83
C LEU A 35 -1.43 -8.77 -6.24
N ARG A 36 -0.47 -8.27 -7.02
CA ARG A 36 -0.12 -8.80 -8.34
C ARG A 36 0.34 -10.25 -8.26
N ALA A 37 1.20 -10.57 -7.30
CA ALA A 37 1.66 -11.95 -7.07
C ALA A 37 0.55 -12.89 -6.57
N ALA A 38 -0.53 -12.35 -5.99
CA ALA A 38 -1.71 -13.10 -5.59
C ALA A 38 -2.70 -13.37 -6.74
N ARG A 39 -2.56 -12.69 -7.89
CA ARG A 39 -3.35 -13.00 -9.10
C ARG A 39 -2.95 -14.32 -9.75
N SER A 40 -1.69 -14.74 -9.62
CA SER A 40 -1.22 -15.99 -10.22
C SER A 40 -1.88 -17.20 -9.53
N GLY A 41 -2.53 -18.06 -10.33
CA GLY A 41 -3.16 -19.29 -9.85
C GLY A 41 -2.16 -20.35 -9.35
N GLY A 42 -2.67 -21.41 -8.73
CA GLY A 42 -1.89 -22.55 -8.23
C GLY A 42 -2.30 -23.00 -6.82
N ALA A 43 -1.70 -24.09 -6.33
CA ALA A 43 -2.05 -24.72 -5.04
C ALA A 43 -1.86 -23.78 -3.83
N GLU A 44 -0.91 -22.84 -3.90
CA GLU A 44 -0.67 -21.83 -2.84
C GLU A 44 -1.47 -20.53 -3.01
N SER A 45 -2.30 -20.42 -4.06
CA SER A 45 -2.93 -19.14 -4.46
C SER A 45 -3.86 -18.57 -3.39
N ALA A 46 -4.63 -19.42 -2.69
CA ALA A 46 -5.59 -18.99 -1.69
C ALA A 46 -4.92 -18.33 -0.46
N LEU A 47 -3.88 -18.95 0.08
CA LEU A 47 -3.16 -18.39 1.23
C LEU A 47 -2.43 -17.10 0.86
N ARG A 48 -1.80 -17.06 -0.32
CA ARG A 48 -1.12 -15.86 -0.84
C ARG A 48 -2.10 -14.71 -1.03
N ARG A 49 -3.28 -15.00 -1.56
CA ARG A 49 -4.37 -14.03 -1.74
C ARG A 49 -4.90 -13.51 -0.40
N ALA A 50 -5.17 -14.40 0.56
CA ALA A 50 -5.61 -14.00 1.89
C ALA A 50 -4.59 -13.07 2.58
N ARG A 51 -3.30 -13.39 2.47
CA ARG A 51 -2.22 -12.55 3.01
C ARG A 51 -2.16 -11.19 2.33
N ALA A 52 -2.18 -11.15 1.00
CA ALA A 52 -2.10 -9.90 0.24
C ALA A 52 -3.30 -8.97 0.56
N LEU A 53 -4.51 -9.53 0.67
CA LEU A 53 -5.70 -8.78 1.08
C LEU A 53 -5.60 -8.26 2.52
N SER A 54 -5.08 -9.09 3.45
CA SER A 54 -4.85 -8.67 4.84
C SER A 54 -3.85 -7.53 4.94
N ASP A 55 -2.75 -7.60 4.19
CA ASP A 55 -1.73 -6.55 4.14
C ASP A 55 -2.30 -5.25 3.54
N ASN A 56 -3.11 -5.36 2.48
CA ASN A 56 -3.80 -4.22 1.88
C ASN A 56 -4.81 -3.57 2.84
N ARG A 57 -5.61 -4.37 3.55
CA ARG A 57 -6.52 -3.86 4.59
C ARG A 57 -5.77 -3.11 5.69
N ARG A 58 -4.65 -3.66 6.17
CA ARG A 58 -3.83 -3.00 7.20
C ARG A 58 -3.26 -1.67 6.71
N LEU A 59 -2.83 -1.59 5.45
CA LEU A 59 -2.37 -0.36 4.83
C LEU A 59 -3.47 0.70 4.86
N TRP A 60 -4.67 0.39 4.36
CA TRP A 60 -5.76 1.36 4.25
C TRP A 60 -6.31 1.82 5.60
N LEU A 61 -6.35 0.95 6.61
CA LEU A 61 -6.68 1.36 7.99
C LEU A 61 -5.65 2.34 8.58
N ALA A 62 -4.36 2.12 8.30
CA ALA A 62 -3.31 3.04 8.75
C ALA A 62 -3.41 4.40 8.04
N VAL A 63 -3.70 4.39 6.73
CA VAL A 63 -3.91 5.60 5.93
C VAL A 63 -5.09 6.41 6.47
N GLU A 64 -6.25 5.77 6.72
CA GLU A 64 -7.41 6.45 7.30
C GLU A 64 -7.07 7.04 8.66
N GLY A 65 -6.39 6.28 9.54
CA GLY A 65 -5.95 6.76 10.86
C GLY A 65 -5.09 8.02 10.81
N VAL A 66 -4.17 8.13 9.85
CA VAL A 66 -3.32 9.32 9.65
C VAL A 66 -4.12 10.50 9.10
N LEU A 67 -5.13 10.26 8.27
CA LEU A 67 -5.91 11.32 7.61
C LEU A 67 -7.02 11.91 8.49
N VAL A 68 -7.51 11.16 9.48
CA VAL A 68 -8.49 11.67 10.45
C VAL A 68 -7.85 12.52 11.56
N ASP A 69 -6.53 12.42 11.74
CA ASP A 69 -5.80 13.25 12.69
C ASP A 69 -5.92 14.75 12.32
N PRO A 70 -6.41 15.62 13.21
CA PRO A 70 -6.56 17.05 12.94
C PRO A 70 -5.23 17.77 12.70
N THR A 71 -4.10 17.19 13.11
CA THR A 71 -2.74 17.72 12.89
C THR A 71 -2.17 17.37 11.51
N ASN A 72 -2.90 16.57 10.70
CA ASN A 72 -2.48 16.22 9.35
C ASN A 72 -2.39 17.47 8.44
N GLY A 73 -1.22 17.68 7.84
CA GLY A 73 -0.91 18.87 7.04
C GLY A 73 -1.58 18.96 5.66
N LEU A 74 -2.35 17.95 5.24
CA LEU A 74 -3.09 18.02 3.97
C LEU A 74 -4.38 18.85 4.11
N PRO A 75 -4.84 19.55 3.05
CA PRO A 75 -6.13 20.24 3.06
C PRO A 75 -7.29 19.31 3.39
N ALA A 76 -8.26 19.78 4.20
CA ALA A 76 -9.42 18.97 4.62
C ALA A 76 -10.20 18.32 3.46
N PRO A 77 -10.46 19.01 2.33
CA PRO A 77 -11.14 18.39 1.18
C PRO A 77 -10.34 17.23 0.57
N LEU A 78 -9.02 17.34 0.53
CA LEU A 78 -8.14 16.29 0.02
C LEU A 78 -8.13 15.08 0.96
N ARG A 79 -8.05 15.31 2.28
CA ARG A 79 -8.15 14.22 3.27
C ARG A 79 -9.48 13.48 3.14
N ALA A 80 -10.60 14.20 3.06
CA ALA A 80 -11.93 13.61 2.89
C ALA A 80 -12.02 12.75 1.61
N SER A 81 -11.43 13.23 0.51
CA SER A 81 -11.40 12.50 -0.77
C SER A 81 -10.61 11.20 -0.65
N ILE A 82 -9.42 11.22 -0.05
CA ILE A 82 -8.60 10.02 0.14
C ILE A 82 -9.25 9.03 1.12
N ILE A 83 -9.88 9.52 2.19
CA ILE A 83 -10.66 8.68 3.13
C ILE A 83 -11.81 7.98 2.38
N SER A 84 -12.53 8.70 1.52
CA SER A 84 -13.61 8.10 0.72
C SER A 84 -13.09 6.97 -0.17
N VAL A 85 -11.95 7.17 -0.84
CA VAL A 85 -11.29 6.13 -1.64
C VAL A 85 -10.92 4.92 -0.76
N GLY A 86 -10.30 5.16 0.39
CA GLY A 86 -9.91 4.10 1.31
C GLY A 86 -11.09 3.27 1.82
N ARG A 87 -12.23 3.91 2.08
CA ARG A 87 -13.46 3.21 2.47
C ARG A 87 -14.02 2.34 1.36
N THR A 88 -13.99 2.82 0.11
CA THR A 88 -14.37 2.01 -1.05
C THR A 88 -13.46 0.78 -1.19
N VAL A 89 -12.14 0.96 -1.01
CA VAL A 89 -11.19 -0.17 -1.01
C VAL A 89 -11.48 -1.18 0.10
N LEU A 90 -11.72 -0.70 1.33
CA LEU A 90 -12.03 -1.58 2.46
C LEU A 90 -13.31 -2.39 2.19
N LYS A 91 -14.35 -1.74 1.66
CA LYS A 91 -15.62 -2.37 1.28
C LYS A 91 -15.46 -3.41 0.17
N GLU A 92 -14.65 -3.14 -0.85
CA GLU A 92 -14.37 -4.11 -1.93
C GLU A 92 -13.75 -5.41 -1.36
N MET A 93 -12.89 -5.29 -0.35
CA MET A 93 -12.26 -6.44 0.31
C MET A 93 -13.17 -7.24 1.25
N GLU A 94 -14.41 -6.80 1.48
CA GLU A 94 -15.42 -7.54 2.25
C GLU A 94 -16.20 -8.55 1.37
N GLY A 95 -16.13 -8.42 0.05
CA GLY A 95 -16.76 -9.35 -0.89
C GLY A 95 -16.13 -10.74 -0.87
N GLU A 96 -16.88 -11.75 -1.32
CA GLU A 96 -16.38 -13.13 -1.45
C GLU A 96 -15.23 -13.25 -2.46
N GLN A 97 -15.26 -12.42 -3.51
CA GLN A 97 -14.23 -12.36 -4.55
C GLN A 97 -13.83 -10.91 -4.82
N PRO A 98 -12.96 -10.32 -3.99
CA PRO A 98 -12.53 -8.94 -4.19
C PRO A 98 -11.85 -8.74 -5.54
N ASP A 99 -12.13 -7.64 -6.22
CA ASP A 99 -11.47 -7.27 -7.46
C ASP A 99 -10.02 -6.82 -7.18
N LEU A 100 -9.05 -7.70 -7.45
CA LEU A 100 -7.65 -7.38 -7.22
C LEU A 100 -7.13 -6.30 -8.18
N ASP A 101 -7.67 -6.20 -9.39
CA ASP A 101 -7.21 -5.23 -10.38
C ASP A 101 -7.62 -3.81 -9.97
N PHE A 102 -8.85 -3.65 -9.46
CA PHE A 102 -9.27 -2.42 -8.80
C PHE A 102 -8.35 -2.03 -7.63
N LEU A 103 -8.04 -2.96 -6.71
CA LEU A 103 -7.17 -2.68 -5.56
C LEU A 103 -5.76 -2.26 -5.99
N ILE A 104 -5.23 -2.90 -7.03
CA ILE A 104 -3.92 -2.61 -7.61
C ILE A 104 -3.90 -1.20 -8.20
N GLU A 105 -4.91 -0.85 -9.02
CA GLU A 105 -5.01 0.45 -9.68
C GLU A 105 -5.09 1.60 -8.67
N VAL A 106 -5.94 1.47 -7.64
CA VAL A 106 -6.07 2.51 -6.61
C VAL A 106 -4.74 2.72 -5.89
N ASN A 107 -4.04 1.65 -5.51
CA ASN A 107 -2.75 1.75 -4.83
C ASN A 107 -1.67 2.40 -5.71
N GLU A 108 -1.68 2.13 -7.02
CA GLU A 108 -0.76 2.75 -7.98
C GLU A 108 -1.01 4.25 -8.13
N ASN A 109 -2.27 4.66 -8.23
CA ASN A 109 -2.65 6.07 -8.31
C ASN A 109 -2.20 6.84 -7.07
N ILE A 110 -2.38 6.27 -5.87
CA ILE A 110 -1.89 6.88 -4.63
C ILE A 110 -0.36 6.95 -4.59
N ALA A 111 0.32 5.87 -4.97
CA ALA A 111 1.79 5.83 -5.00
C ALA A 111 2.37 6.86 -5.99
N ALA A 112 1.75 7.06 -7.14
CA ALA A 112 2.13 8.05 -8.13
C ALA A 112 1.96 9.48 -7.59
N GLY A 113 0.83 9.78 -6.94
CA GLY A 113 0.59 11.07 -6.31
C GLY A 113 1.60 11.39 -5.19
N LEU A 114 1.97 10.39 -4.38
CA LEU A 114 3.00 10.52 -3.35
C LEU A 114 4.41 10.73 -3.93
N ALA A 115 4.72 10.13 -5.08
CA ALA A 115 5.99 10.30 -5.77
C ALA A 115 6.13 11.66 -6.48
N GLY A 116 5.07 12.48 -6.53
CA GLY A 116 5.04 13.75 -7.24
C GLY A 116 4.97 13.60 -8.77
N ALA A 117 4.46 12.47 -9.25
CA ALA A 117 4.33 12.15 -10.67
C ALA A 117 2.89 12.37 -11.22
N ALA A 118 2.11 13.23 -10.57
CA ALA A 118 0.74 13.58 -10.94
C ALA A 118 0.66 14.96 -11.59
#